data_AF-M6H9K0-F1
#
_entry.id   AF-M6H9K0-F1
#
_cell.length_a   1.000
_cell.length_b   1.000
_cell.length_c   1.000
_cell.angle_alpha   90.00
_cell.angle_beta   90.00
_cell.angle_gamma   90.00
#
_symmetry.space_group_name_H-M   'P 1'
#
loop_
_entity.id
_entity.type
_entity.pdbx_description
1 polymer ?
#
loop_
_entity_poly.entity_id
_entity_poly.type
_entity_poly.pdbx_seq_one_letter_code
_entity_poly.pdbx_strand_id
1 'polypeptide(L)'
;MNSVEKTSDGKAPEEKRLRYNQRGSISPDCIVLHFTAIPDYQKTLEVLEKRNLSATFLADQDGKVYQLLDSILDAAAAAAGTNSNCFQVEIVGKDTEMLLANQEQTKAVVRLVKELSEKYKIPLNNERIESLRGVYSHTQAKKNGEVPFILTERILIPANLI
;
A
#
# COMPACT_ATOMS: atom_id res chain seq x y z
N MET A 1 5.22 11.87 -8.15
CA MET A 1 5.26 10.40 -8.08
C MET A 1 5.20 9.89 -9.49
N ASN A 2 6.20 9.08 -9.88
CA ASN A 2 6.35 8.50 -11.20
C ASN A 2 5.89 7.03 -11.20
N SER A 3 5.86 6.40 -10.03
CA SER A 3 5.43 5.02 -9.84
C SER A 3 3.91 4.81 -9.89
N VAL A 4 3.11 5.88 -10.01
CA VAL A 4 1.64 5.83 -9.98
C VAL A 4 1.10 6.20 -11.35
N GLU A 5 0.17 5.38 -11.85
CA GLU A 5 -0.46 5.55 -13.16
C GLU A 5 -1.19 6.88 -13.26
N LYS A 6 -1.12 7.48 -14.45
CA LYS A 6 -1.76 8.75 -14.77
C LYS A 6 -2.39 8.72 -16.15
N THR A 7 -3.48 9.46 -16.30
CA THR A 7 -4.05 9.83 -17.59
C THR A 7 -3.08 10.71 -18.40
N SER A 8 -3.38 10.92 -19.68
CA SER A 8 -2.54 11.75 -20.57
C SER A 8 -2.38 13.20 -20.11
N ASP A 9 -3.34 13.73 -19.33
CA ASP A 9 -3.27 15.04 -18.69
C ASP A 9 -2.63 15.02 -17.29
N GLY A 10 -2.07 13.88 -16.88
CA GLY A 10 -1.27 13.75 -15.66
C GLY A 10 -2.06 13.53 -14.37
N LYS A 11 -3.35 13.21 -14.45
CA LYS A 11 -4.22 12.96 -13.28
C LYS A 11 -4.33 11.47 -12.95
N ALA A 12 -4.73 11.15 -11.73
CA ALA A 12 -5.05 9.77 -11.36
C ALA A 12 -6.34 9.31 -12.10
N PRO A 13 -6.35 8.14 -12.77
CA PRO A 13 -7.52 7.64 -13.50
C PRO A 13 -8.73 7.49 -12.58
N GLU A 14 -9.84 8.15 -12.90
CA GLU A 14 -11.02 8.21 -12.02
C GLU A 14 -11.75 6.87 -11.95
N GLU A 15 -11.77 6.11 -13.05
CA GLU A 15 -12.36 4.78 -13.14
C GLU A 15 -11.63 3.73 -12.28
N LYS A 16 -10.45 4.07 -11.77
CA LYS A 16 -9.64 3.24 -10.89
C LYS A 16 -9.83 3.56 -9.41
N ARG A 17 -10.60 4.60 -9.06
CA ARG A 17 -10.83 5.02 -7.67
C ARG A 17 -11.94 4.23 -6.99
N LEU A 18 -11.86 4.17 -5.67
CA LEU A 18 -12.92 3.66 -4.80
C LEU A 18 -14.00 4.71 -4.59
N ARG A 19 -15.21 4.25 -4.31
CA ARG A 19 -16.23 5.01 -3.58
C ARG A 19 -16.04 4.77 -2.09
N TYR A 20 -15.63 5.81 -1.35
CA TYR A 20 -15.31 5.69 0.07
C TYR A 20 -15.99 6.76 0.92
N ASN A 21 -16.36 6.37 2.14
CA ASN A 21 -17.05 7.25 3.09
C ASN A 21 -16.12 7.89 4.11
N GLN A 22 -14.91 7.35 4.30
CA GLN A 22 -13.94 7.91 5.25
C GLN A 22 -13.59 9.35 4.85
N ARG A 23 -13.50 10.22 5.86
CA ARG A 23 -13.15 11.63 5.71
C ARG A 23 -11.95 11.96 6.59
N GLY A 24 -11.26 13.04 6.26
CA GLY A 24 -10.06 13.51 6.94
C GLY A 24 -8.80 13.31 6.10
N SER A 25 -7.69 13.81 6.62
CA SER A 25 -6.39 13.74 5.96
C SER A 25 -5.35 13.09 6.87
N ILE A 26 -4.32 12.51 6.26
CA ILE A 26 -3.21 11.90 6.98
C ILE A 26 -2.04 12.87 7.16
N SER A 27 -1.26 12.67 8.23
CA SER A 27 0.12 13.14 8.33
C SER A 27 1.04 11.94 8.10
N PRO A 28 1.55 11.73 6.89
CA PRO A 28 2.16 10.46 6.53
C PRO A 28 3.55 10.29 7.16
N ASP A 29 3.64 9.40 8.14
CA ASP A 29 4.87 8.98 8.81
C ASP A 29 5.23 7.52 8.51
N CYS A 30 4.31 6.76 7.91
CA CYS A 30 4.48 5.33 7.63
C CYS A 30 3.79 4.85 6.36
N ILE A 31 4.08 3.60 6.00
CA ILE A 31 3.43 2.87 4.91
C ILE A 31 3.02 1.50 5.48
N VAL A 32 1.79 1.06 5.21
CA VAL A 32 1.35 -0.30 5.54
C VAL A 32 1.06 -1.05 4.24
N LEU A 33 1.71 -2.20 4.10
CA LEU A 33 1.54 -3.12 2.99
C LEU A 33 0.53 -4.21 3.36
N HIS A 34 -0.47 -4.34 2.50
CA HIS A 34 -1.54 -5.32 2.55
C HIS A 34 -1.48 -6.17 1.29
N PHE A 35 -2.03 -7.38 1.36
CA PHE A 35 -2.41 -8.09 0.15
C PHE A 35 -3.89 -8.44 0.22
N THR A 36 -4.51 -8.50 -0.94
CA THR A 36 -5.97 -8.47 -1.06
C THR A 36 -6.64 -9.81 -0.73
N ALA A 37 -5.87 -10.91 -0.72
CA ALA A 37 -6.35 -12.28 -0.78
C ALA A 37 -7.31 -12.55 -1.97
N ILE A 38 -7.23 -11.69 -3.00
CA ILE A 38 -8.09 -11.68 -4.19
C ILE A 38 -7.18 -11.43 -5.40
N PRO A 39 -7.01 -12.41 -6.31
CA PRO A 39 -6.13 -12.27 -7.48
C PRO A 39 -6.81 -11.51 -8.63
N ASP A 40 -7.54 -10.44 -8.32
CA ASP A 40 -8.27 -9.64 -9.30
C ASP A 40 -8.47 -8.21 -8.79
N TYR A 41 -8.10 -7.22 -9.62
CA TYR A 41 -8.20 -5.80 -9.28
C TYR A 41 -9.65 -5.37 -9.05
N GLN A 42 -10.54 -5.67 -9.99
CA GLN A 42 -11.91 -5.15 -9.98
C GLN A 42 -12.70 -5.71 -8.80
N LYS A 43 -12.58 -7.02 -8.58
CA LYS A 43 -13.16 -7.70 -7.43
C LYS A 43 -12.59 -7.20 -6.11
N THR A 44 -11.33 -6.78 -6.08
CA THR A 44 -10.77 -6.12 -4.90
C THR A 44 -11.50 -4.81 -4.60
N LEU A 45 -11.71 -3.95 -5.61
CA LEU A 45 -12.46 -2.70 -5.42
C LEU A 45 -13.88 -2.98 -4.90
N GLU A 46 -14.60 -3.90 -5.54
CA GLU A 46 -15.96 -4.28 -5.12
C GLU A 46 -16.01 -4.76 -3.66
N VAL A 47 -15.04 -5.57 -3.23
CA VAL A 47 -14.97 -6.09 -1.86
C VAL A 47 -14.63 -4.99 -0.86
N LEU A 48 -13.70 -4.08 -1.19
CA LEU A 48 -13.36 -2.94 -0.34
C LEU A 48 -14.57 -2.03 -0.13
N GLU A 49 -15.23 -1.63 -1.22
CA GLU A 49 -16.44 -0.78 -1.16
C GLU A 49 -17.56 -1.44 -0.38
N LYS A 50 -17.86 -2.72 -0.67
CA LYS A 50 -18.90 -3.49 0.03
C LYS A 50 -18.64 -3.58 1.55
N ARG A 51 -17.38 -3.60 1.96
CA ARG A 51 -16.97 -3.64 3.37
C ARG A 51 -16.77 -2.26 3.99
N ASN A 52 -17.01 -1.18 3.23
CA ASN A 52 -16.71 0.19 3.63
C ASN A 52 -15.25 0.36 4.08
N LEU A 53 -14.33 -0.32 3.40
CA LEU A 53 -12.89 -0.23 3.57
C LEU A 53 -12.32 0.60 2.41
N SER A 54 -11.15 1.19 2.64
CA SER A 54 -10.42 1.91 1.61
C SER A 54 -8.92 1.84 1.83
N ALA A 55 -8.15 1.99 0.75
CA ALA A 55 -6.70 2.06 0.77
C ALA A 55 -6.24 3.25 -0.08
N THR A 56 -5.01 3.72 0.11
CA THR A 56 -4.46 4.84 -0.66
C THR A 56 -4.07 4.41 -2.07
N PHE A 57 -3.37 3.27 -2.17
CA PHE A 57 -2.85 2.74 -3.43
C PHE A 57 -3.20 1.26 -3.57
N LEU A 58 -3.25 0.80 -4.82
CA LEU A 58 -3.32 -0.62 -5.12
C LEU A 58 -2.42 -0.97 -6.29
N ALA A 59 -1.56 -1.97 -6.08
CA ALA A 59 -0.65 -2.53 -7.08
C ALA A 59 -1.26 -3.78 -7.73
N ASP A 60 -1.50 -3.73 -9.03
CA ASP A 60 -2.08 -4.84 -9.80
C ASP A 60 -1.01 -5.85 -10.22
N GLN A 61 -1.43 -6.99 -10.75
CA GLN A 61 -0.56 -8.09 -11.19
C GLN A 61 0.30 -7.72 -12.40
N ASP A 62 -0.12 -6.73 -13.20
CA ASP A 62 0.65 -6.23 -14.35
C ASP A 62 1.78 -5.25 -13.94
N GLY A 63 1.94 -4.98 -12.64
CA GLY A 63 2.94 -4.08 -12.10
C GLY A 63 2.55 -2.60 -12.16
N LYS A 64 1.32 -2.27 -12.56
CA LYS A 64 0.79 -0.91 -12.45
C LYS A 64 0.29 -0.64 -11.04
N VAL A 65 0.42 0.61 -10.62
CA VAL A 65 0.00 1.08 -9.30
C VAL A 65 -0.96 2.23 -9.47
N TYR A 66 -2.13 2.13 -8.84
CA TYR A 66 -3.20 3.11 -8.97
C TYR A 66 -3.45 3.80 -7.63
N GLN A 67 -3.68 5.11 -7.69
CA GLN A 67 -4.25 5.87 -6.57
C GLN A 67 -5.75 5.57 -6.49
N LEU A 68 -6.23 5.16 -5.32
CA LEU A 68 -7.61 4.77 -5.11
C LEU A 68 -8.50 5.85 -4.50
N LEU A 69 -7.91 6.85 -3.85
CA LEU A 69 -8.63 7.96 -3.21
C LEU A 69 -8.60 9.21 -4.08
N ASP A 70 -9.41 10.22 -3.78
CA ASP A 70 -9.40 11.50 -4.48
C ASP A 70 -8.09 12.27 -4.25
N SER A 71 -7.53 12.15 -3.05
CA SER A 71 -6.17 12.60 -2.72
C SER A 71 -5.39 11.48 -2.06
N ILE A 72 -4.10 11.35 -2.38
CA ILE A 72 -3.21 10.43 -1.66
C ILE A 72 -3.08 10.78 -0.17
N LEU A 73 -3.43 12.00 0.22
CA LEU A 73 -3.41 12.46 1.61
C LEU A 73 -4.75 12.26 2.33
N ASP A 74 -5.76 11.69 1.68
CA ASP A 74 -7.00 11.34 2.37
C ASP A 74 -6.80 10.15 3.29
N ALA A 75 -7.50 10.17 4.43
CA ALA A 75 -7.48 9.05 5.37
C ALA A 75 -8.18 7.82 4.78
N ALA A 76 -7.45 6.71 4.74
CA ALA A 76 -7.96 5.41 4.33
C ALA A 76 -8.55 4.63 5.52
N ALA A 77 -9.44 3.67 5.26
CA ALA A 77 -9.99 2.77 6.26
C ALA A 77 -9.52 1.33 6.00
N ALA A 78 -8.29 0.98 6.42
CA ALA A 78 -7.68 -0.33 6.16
C ALA A 78 -7.18 -1.05 7.43
N ALA A 79 -6.41 -0.35 8.26
CA ALA A 79 -5.82 -0.90 9.48
C ALA A 79 -5.96 0.08 10.64
N ALA A 80 -6.90 -0.22 11.54
CA ALA A 80 -7.18 0.58 12.73
C ALA A 80 -5.89 0.86 13.52
N GLY A 81 -5.73 2.10 13.99
CA GLY A 81 -4.51 2.56 14.66
C GLY A 81 -3.41 3.10 13.74
N THR A 82 -3.51 2.87 12.42
CA THR A 82 -2.52 3.38 11.43
C THR A 82 -3.12 4.33 10.39
N ASN A 83 -4.45 4.34 10.24
CA ASN A 83 -5.18 5.02 9.17
C ASN A 83 -4.89 6.54 9.05
N SER A 84 -4.59 7.23 10.15
CA SER A 84 -4.30 8.67 10.17
C SER A 84 -2.85 9.03 9.85
N ASN A 85 -1.95 8.04 9.84
CA ASN A 85 -0.50 8.26 9.78
C ASN A 85 0.18 7.48 8.65
N CYS A 86 -0.45 6.45 8.10
CA CYS A 86 0.18 5.63 7.07
C CYS A 86 -0.57 5.68 5.74
N PHE A 87 0.20 5.70 4.66
CA PHE A 87 -0.29 5.27 3.35
C PHE A 87 -0.66 3.78 3.40
N GLN A 88 -1.85 3.44 2.95
CA GLN A 88 -2.33 2.07 2.91
C GLN A 88 -2.17 1.54 1.48
N VAL A 89 -1.33 0.52 1.29
CA VAL A 89 -1.02 -0.03 -0.03
C VAL A 89 -1.54 -1.46 -0.10
N GLU A 90 -2.53 -1.69 -0.97
CA GLU A 90 -3.00 -3.03 -1.31
C GLU A 90 -2.18 -3.61 -2.46
N ILE A 91 -1.92 -4.91 -2.41
CA ILE A 91 -1.21 -5.65 -3.46
C ILE A 91 -2.10 -6.80 -3.91
N VAL A 92 -2.50 -6.78 -5.18
CA VAL A 92 -3.40 -7.81 -5.74
C VAL A 92 -2.70 -9.16 -5.72
N GLY A 93 -3.24 -10.10 -4.98
CA GLY A 93 -2.71 -11.45 -4.87
C GLY A 93 -3.55 -12.33 -3.96
N LYS A 94 -3.58 -13.63 -4.25
CA LYS A 94 -4.33 -14.62 -3.47
C LYS A 94 -3.58 -15.02 -2.19
N ASP A 95 -2.28 -15.21 -2.29
CA ASP A 95 -1.42 -15.76 -1.25
C ASP A 95 0.03 -15.30 -1.46
N THR A 96 0.89 -15.60 -0.49
CA THR A 96 2.31 -15.21 -0.51
C THR A 96 3.08 -15.80 -1.69
N GLU A 97 2.75 -17.02 -2.13
CA GLU A 97 3.44 -17.67 -3.24
C GLU A 97 3.24 -16.88 -4.53
N MET A 98 1.99 -16.52 -4.84
CA MET A 98 1.64 -15.71 -6.00
C MET A 98 2.38 -14.35 -6.00
N LEU A 99 2.41 -13.69 -4.84
CA LEU A 99 3.07 -12.40 -4.69
C LEU A 99 4.59 -12.49 -4.91
N LEU A 100 5.24 -13.53 -4.38
CA LEU A 100 6.68 -13.73 -4.52
C LEU A 100 7.09 -14.17 -5.93
N ALA A 101 6.19 -14.82 -6.67
CA ALA A 101 6.42 -15.18 -8.07
C ALA A 101 6.35 -13.97 -9.02
N ASN A 102 5.66 -12.89 -8.63
CA ASN A 102 5.47 -11.71 -9.47
C ASN A 102 6.55 -10.64 -9.23
N GLN A 103 7.66 -10.75 -9.95
CA GLN A 103 8.79 -9.81 -9.84
C GLN A 103 8.44 -8.39 -10.31
N GLU A 104 7.60 -8.23 -11.32
CA GLU A 104 7.26 -6.90 -11.84
C GLU A 104 6.37 -6.13 -10.86
N GLN A 105 5.36 -6.79 -10.29
CA GLN A 105 4.57 -6.23 -9.19
C GLN A 105 5.45 -5.90 -7.98
N THR A 106 6.37 -6.80 -7.59
CA THR A 106 7.31 -6.54 -6.49
C THR A 106 8.16 -5.29 -6.76
N LYS A 107 8.74 -5.16 -7.96
CA LYS A 107 9.52 -3.96 -8.35
C LYS A 107 8.66 -2.69 -8.31
N ALA A 108 7.41 -2.76 -8.75
CA ALA A 108 6.50 -1.63 -8.73
C ALA A 108 6.20 -1.14 -7.30
N VAL A 109 5.92 -2.08 -6.38
CA VAL A 109 5.72 -1.77 -4.95
C VAL A 109 7.00 -1.18 -4.34
N VAL A 110 8.18 -1.73 -4.64
CA VAL A 110 9.46 -1.18 -4.19
C VAL A 110 9.65 0.27 -4.66
N ARG A 111 9.36 0.55 -5.94
CA ARG A 111 9.46 1.93 -6.48
C ARG A 111 8.51 2.87 -5.76
N LEU A 112 7.25 2.47 -5.55
CA LEU A 112 6.27 3.26 -4.80
C LEU A 112 6.75 3.56 -3.37
N VAL A 113 7.20 2.54 -2.64
CA VAL A 113 7.67 2.67 -1.25
C VAL A 113 8.87 3.62 -1.16
N LYS A 114 9.82 3.52 -2.09
CA LYS A 114 10.98 4.43 -2.15
C LYS A 114 10.55 5.87 -2.45
N GLU A 115 9.68 6.09 -3.42
CA GLU A 115 9.18 7.44 -3.75
C GLU A 115 8.43 8.09 -2.57
N LEU A 116 7.55 7.33 -1.90
CA LEU A 116 6.84 7.81 -0.71
C LEU A 116 7.81 8.11 0.43
N SER A 117 8.78 7.22 0.67
CA SER A 117 9.80 7.40 1.71
C SER A 117 10.65 8.63 1.48
N GLU A 118 11.12 8.84 0.26
CA GLU A 118 11.93 10.01 -0.09
C GLU A 118 11.13 11.32 0.05
N LYS A 119 9.89 11.32 -0.47
CA LYS A 119 9.02 12.49 -0.50
C LYS A 119 8.55 12.91 0.90
N TYR A 120 8.20 11.95 1.75
CA TYR A 120 7.61 12.20 3.07
C TYR A 120 8.56 11.92 4.24
N LYS A 121 9.83 11.59 3.95
CA LYS A 121 10.87 11.27 4.95
C LYS A 121 10.48 10.11 5.87
N ILE A 122 9.76 9.14 5.32
CA ILE A 122 9.39 7.90 6.00
C ILE A 122 10.64 7.00 6.02
N PRO A 123 11.10 6.53 7.18
CA PRO A 123 12.23 5.62 7.26
C PRO A 123 11.94 4.27 6.58
N LEU A 124 12.94 3.71 5.88
CA LEU A 124 12.86 2.33 5.36
C LEU A 124 13.27 1.32 6.44
N ASN A 125 12.41 1.11 7.44
CA ASN A 125 12.55 0.07 8.45
C ASN A 125 11.18 -0.49 8.85
N ASN A 126 11.16 -1.61 9.58
CA ASN A 126 9.94 -2.23 10.12
C ASN A 126 10.05 -2.60 11.61
N GLU A 127 10.97 -1.99 12.36
CA GLU A 127 11.40 -2.49 13.68
C GLU A 127 10.37 -2.22 14.80
N ARG A 128 9.77 -1.02 14.81
CA ARG A 128 8.94 -0.54 15.93
C ARG A 128 7.62 0.04 15.42
N ILE A 129 6.60 -0.80 15.24
CA ILE A 129 5.29 -0.39 14.70
C ILE A 129 4.61 0.68 15.58
N GLU A 130 4.81 0.63 16.89
CA GLU A 130 4.30 1.60 17.85
C GLU A 130 4.82 3.03 17.60
N SER A 131 5.94 3.18 16.90
CA SER A 131 6.44 4.49 16.48
C SER A 131 5.64 5.08 15.31
N LEU A 132 4.92 4.26 14.54
CA LEU A 132 4.28 4.62 13.27
C LEU A 132 5.25 5.32 12.31
N ARG A 133 6.54 4.96 12.35
CA ARG A 133 7.61 5.54 11.52
C ARG A 133 8.38 4.44 10.80
N GLY A 134 7.87 4.04 9.64
CA GLY A 134 8.43 2.92 8.90
C GLY A 134 7.52 2.37 7.81
N VAL A 135 7.90 1.21 7.32
CA VAL A 135 7.12 0.40 6.38
C VAL A 135 6.76 -0.90 7.07
N TYR A 136 5.48 -1.20 7.18
CA TYR A 136 4.99 -2.31 8.01
C TYR A 136 4.05 -3.20 7.22
N SER A 137 3.92 -4.46 7.65
CA SER A 137 2.89 -5.34 7.13
C SER A 137 1.55 -5.13 7.82
N HIS A 138 0.45 -5.57 7.20
CA HIS A 138 -0.86 -5.65 7.84
C HIS A 138 -0.80 -6.38 9.19
N THR A 139 -0.05 -7.49 9.26
CA THR A 139 0.10 -8.30 10.48
C THR A 139 0.77 -7.52 11.61
N GLN A 140 1.82 -6.74 11.29
CA GLN A 140 2.47 -5.86 12.26
C GLN A 140 1.50 -4.78 12.77
N ALA A 141 0.69 -4.20 11.88
CA ALA A 141 -0.29 -3.17 12.23
C ALA A 141 -1.43 -3.66 13.15
N LYS A 142 -1.79 -4.95 13.10
CA LYS A 142 -2.96 -5.49 13.85
C LYS A 142 -2.71 -5.90 15.31
N LYS A 143 -1.46 -5.90 15.81
CA LYS A 143 -1.06 -6.46 17.13
C LYS A 143 -1.49 -7.92 17.33
N ASN A 144 -0.59 -8.87 17.06
CA ASN A 144 -0.45 -10.15 17.78
C ASN A 144 0.74 -11.01 17.30
N GLY A 145 1.82 -10.40 16.80
CA GLY A 145 3.08 -11.12 16.58
C GLY A 145 3.10 -12.03 15.33
N GLU A 146 4.20 -11.90 14.61
CA GLU A 146 4.89 -12.95 13.85
C GLU A 146 4.11 -13.71 12.77
N VAL A 147 3.86 -13.02 11.66
CA VAL A 147 4.52 -13.40 10.40
C VAL A 147 4.87 -12.10 9.67
N PRO A 148 6.15 -11.73 9.55
CA PRO A 148 6.56 -10.66 8.65
C PRO A 148 6.05 -10.99 7.25
N PHE A 149 5.36 -10.04 6.62
CA PHE A 149 5.03 -10.21 5.22
C PHE A 149 6.36 -10.29 4.48
N ILE A 150 6.65 -11.43 3.82
CA ILE A 150 7.95 -11.69 3.18
C ILE A 150 8.30 -10.57 2.20
N LEU A 151 7.30 -9.89 1.63
CA LEU A 151 7.47 -8.68 0.85
C LEU A 151 7.99 -7.49 1.68
N THR A 152 7.51 -7.18 2.89
CA THR A 152 8.14 -6.14 3.73
C THR A 152 9.60 -6.44 4.01
N GLU A 153 9.95 -7.71 4.29
CA GLU A 153 11.34 -8.13 4.47
C GLU A 153 12.13 -8.04 3.17
N ARG A 154 11.59 -8.51 2.04
CA ARG A 154 12.23 -8.38 0.71
C ARG A 154 12.22 -6.96 0.15
N ILE A 155 11.47 -6.02 0.71
CA ILE A 155 11.46 -4.60 0.33
C ILE A 155 12.47 -3.82 1.19
N LEU A 156 12.62 -4.17 2.47
CA LEU A 156 13.46 -3.46 3.43
C LEU A 156 14.86 -4.05 3.61
N ILE A 157 15.01 -5.39 3.56
CA ILE A 157 16.31 -6.08 3.70
C ILE A 157 17.26 -5.86 2.50
N PRO A 158 16.82 -5.65 1.24
CA PRO A 158 17.74 -5.27 0.17
C PRO A 158 18.21 -3.82 0.23
N ALA A 159 17.96 -3.07 1.31
CA ALA A 159 18.65 -1.79 1.53
C ALA A 159 20.18 -1.96 1.75
N ASN A 160 20.70 -3.19 1.76
CA ASN A 160 22.12 -3.52 1.58
C ASN A 160 22.51 -3.96 0.14
N LEU A 161 21.66 -3.73 -0.86
CA LEU A 161 22.00 -3.75 -2.28
C LEU A 161 21.66 -2.38 -2.90
N ILE A 162 22.48 -1.39 -2.54
CA ILE A 162 22.90 -0.31 -3.43
C ILE A 162 24.41 -0.45 -3.56
#